data_AF-A0A9C7UUN2-F1
#
_entry.id   AF-A0A9C7UUN2-F1
#
_cell.length_a   1.000
_cell.length_b   1.000
_cell.length_c   1.000
_cell.angle_alpha   90.00
_cell.angle_beta   90.00
_cell.angle_gamma   90.00
#
_symmetry.space_group_name_H-M   'P 1'
#
loop_
_entity.id
_entity.type
_entity.pdbx_description
1 polymer ?
#
loop_
_entity_poly.entity_id
_entity_poly.type
_entity_poly.pdbx_seq_one_letter_code
_entity_poly.pdbx_strand_id
1 'polypeptide(L)'
;MFVNSSLFRVQSFFRGRNIVQRCNYTITDHLRKKHVDKLPSTDLRKCNFCRSRLVSKSSSQLRIMVASLPKKLDNLCRELYQSPDKSSKLWKLIEWGNRITETLPMEERVPKYQVAGCISVVYIKVTLVDKKVFLKGFADSKVVKGLLFLLVFGLQEATVEQVNILSSESIVERAGLETILSSSRMGGIKSMLRSIQQQCNMLQKPEKVMPCFDFRCYPVDSEKDMVAVLLSGGVDSSIALSRLLEEGYRVKPFYLRIWLEDELSHLGKCPWEEDLFYANSVCEHFGLKLEQVTLQKEYWEQVVEYTISEARAGRTPNPDVMCNSRIKYGVFLDSIGKTFEKIASGHYARIRKDPSTGLFQLMVSADLHKDQTYFLAHLVQRQLSKVVFPIGHWTKEQVRAKANELNLATQSRKDSQGICFLGQIKFNEFLRYHLGSRPGKLVESETGQVVGEHCGYWFYTPGQRKGLHLPNGPWYVVTKDVESNTVFVSRNYESPDKQRNCFMVENVHWHIPLTQCMNETLAVQVKLRHGSFFHQGFIMALDDGTRAKVWLNSRDSGIAPGQFAVFYRDETYCIGAGIISKELSISLLPFKSSSSEATSLCR
;
A
#
# COMPACT_ATOMS: atom_id res chain seq x y z
N MET A 1 18.89 53.94 34.60
CA MET A 1 17.90 54.64 35.46
C MET A 1 16.80 53.65 35.79
N PHE A 2 16.91 52.97 36.93
CA PHE A 2 16.09 53.16 38.14
C PHE A 2 14.59 52.87 37.88
N VAL A 3 14.06 51.65 38.16
CA VAL A 3 13.76 50.97 39.45
C VAL A 3 12.45 51.44 40.10
N ASN A 4 11.50 50.50 40.24
CA ASN A 4 10.80 50.14 41.51
C ASN A 4 9.82 48.98 41.20
N SER A 5 10.06 47.70 41.47
CA SER A 5 10.22 46.97 42.77
C SER A 5 9.14 47.29 43.79
N SER A 6 8.29 46.33 44.18
CA SER A 6 8.52 45.48 45.37
C SER A 6 7.40 44.41 45.47
N LEU A 7 7.50 43.19 46.04
CA LEU A 7 8.43 42.47 46.93
C LEU A 7 8.13 40.94 46.78
N PHE A 8 9.15 40.08 46.53
CA PHE A 8 9.73 39.06 47.45
C PHE A 8 8.78 37.90 47.92
N ARG A 9 9.11 36.59 47.85
CA ARG A 9 10.33 35.86 48.29
C ARG A 9 10.43 34.43 47.69
N VAL A 10 11.68 34.03 47.33
CA VAL A 10 12.41 32.73 47.53
C VAL A 10 11.89 31.47 46.80
N GLN A 11 12.43 31.04 45.66
CA GLN A 11 13.69 30.30 45.34
C GLN A 11 13.82 28.83 45.83
N SER A 12 13.75 27.86 44.89
CA SER A 12 14.72 26.76 44.63
C SER A 12 14.15 25.88 43.49
N PHE A 13 14.64 25.98 42.25
CA PHE A 13 15.80 25.37 41.58
C PHE A 13 15.71 23.87 41.17
N PHE A 14 15.83 23.69 39.85
CA PHE A 14 16.37 22.58 39.06
C PHE A 14 15.52 21.38 38.58
N ARG A 15 15.29 21.40 37.24
CA ARG A 15 15.60 20.38 36.21
C ARG A 15 15.34 18.90 36.52
N GLY A 16 14.46 18.32 35.70
CA GLY A 16 14.94 17.46 34.60
C GLY A 16 14.72 15.95 34.70
N ARG A 17 14.33 15.42 33.53
CA ARG A 17 14.57 14.07 32.96
C ARG A 17 13.63 12.91 33.30
N ASN A 18 13.21 12.29 32.19
CA ASN A 18 12.78 10.91 31.98
C ASN A 18 13.46 9.88 32.90
N ILE A 19 12.72 8.81 33.23
CA ILE A 19 13.18 7.42 33.15
C ILE A 19 11.97 6.48 33.24
N VAL A 20 11.89 5.58 32.25
CA VAL A 20 11.10 4.34 32.26
C VAL A 20 11.86 3.32 33.10
N GLN A 21 11.22 2.64 34.08
CA GLN A 21 11.54 1.24 34.41
C GLN A 21 10.61 0.59 35.47
N ARG A 22 10.09 -0.58 35.08
CA ARG A 22 10.05 -1.90 35.78
C ARG A 22 9.17 -2.17 37.02
N CYS A 23 8.47 -3.31 36.88
CA CYS A 23 8.28 -4.41 37.85
C CYS A 23 7.39 -4.17 39.08
N ASN A 24 6.79 -5.14 39.79
CA ASN A 24 6.37 -6.55 39.65
C ASN A 24 5.90 -6.91 41.10
N TYR A 25 4.83 -7.72 41.31
CA TYR A 25 4.38 -8.27 42.61
C TYR A 25 3.89 -7.21 43.65
N THR A 26 2.93 -7.38 44.58
CA THR A 26 2.40 -8.52 45.36
C THR A 26 1.11 -8.01 46.04
N ILE A 27 -0.08 -8.53 45.72
CA ILE A 27 -1.27 -8.36 46.59
C ILE A 27 -1.95 -9.73 46.66
N THR A 28 -1.32 -10.63 47.43
CA THR A 28 -1.90 -11.92 47.81
C THR A 28 -1.98 -12.09 49.33
N ASP A 29 -1.82 -11.03 50.12
CA ASP A 29 -1.64 -11.16 51.58
C ASP A 29 -2.44 -10.19 52.48
N HIS A 30 -3.50 -9.54 51.98
CA HIS A 30 -4.27 -8.61 52.85
C HIS A 30 -5.80 -8.74 52.87
N LEU A 31 -6.40 -9.70 52.16
CA LEU A 31 -7.86 -9.90 52.19
C LEU A 31 -8.30 -11.32 52.56
N ARG A 32 -7.48 -12.03 53.36
CA ARG A 32 -7.93 -13.13 54.22
C ARG A 32 -7.96 -12.64 55.66
N LYS A 33 -9.03 -11.94 56.06
CA LYS A 33 -9.59 -11.96 57.43
C LYS A 33 -10.73 -10.94 57.58
N LYS A 34 -11.85 -11.47 58.08
CA LYS A 34 -13.03 -10.81 58.70
C LYS A 34 -14.18 -10.38 57.76
N HIS A 35 -15.18 -11.26 57.76
CA HIS A 35 -16.61 -10.99 57.58
C HIS A 35 -17.06 -9.75 58.36
N VAL A 36 -17.75 -8.81 57.69
CA VAL A 36 -18.88 -8.04 58.26
C VAL A 36 -19.84 -7.67 57.12
N ASP A 37 -21.12 -7.93 57.38
CA ASP A 37 -22.30 -7.70 56.54
C ASP A 37 -22.76 -6.24 56.52
N LYS A 38 -23.30 -5.84 55.34
CA LYS A 38 -24.23 -4.71 55.03
C LYS A 38 -23.89 -3.29 55.53
N LEU A 39 -23.97 -2.31 54.60
CA LEU A 39 -24.72 -1.04 54.68
C LEU A 39 -24.55 -0.22 53.35
N PRO A 40 -25.34 0.84 53.07
CA PRO A 40 -26.22 0.91 51.90
C PRO A 40 -25.82 1.97 50.85
N SER A 41 -26.64 2.01 49.79
CA SER A 41 -26.71 2.99 48.70
C SER A 41 -26.49 4.46 49.11
N THR A 42 -25.61 5.17 48.42
CA THR A 42 -25.95 6.27 47.48
C THR A 42 -24.68 6.97 46.97
N ASP A 43 -24.72 7.28 45.67
CA ASP A 43 -24.09 8.41 44.98
C ASP A 43 -22.58 8.68 45.17
N LEU A 44 -21.78 8.27 44.17
CA LEU A 44 -20.51 8.94 43.85
C LEU A 44 -20.19 8.74 42.36
N ARG A 45 -20.36 9.82 41.59
CA ARG A 45 -19.81 10.00 40.24
C ARG A 45 -18.28 9.89 40.32
N LYS A 46 -17.64 9.09 39.44
CA LYS A 46 -16.53 9.52 38.55
C LYS A 46 -15.83 8.37 37.78
N CYS A 47 -15.49 8.74 36.55
CA CYS A 47 -14.35 8.36 35.72
C CYS A 47 -14.41 7.08 34.84
N ASN A 48 -14.41 7.32 33.52
CA ASN A 48 -14.49 6.33 32.43
C ASN A 48 -13.15 5.65 32.06
N PHE A 49 -12.13 5.70 32.91
CA PHE A 49 -10.79 5.17 32.57
C PHE A 49 -10.58 3.68 32.92
N CYS A 50 -11.57 3.02 33.54
CA CYS A 50 -11.43 1.63 34.03
C CYS A 50 -12.40 0.61 33.40
N ARG A 51 -12.84 0.82 32.15
CA ARG A 51 -13.78 -0.10 31.46
C ARG A 51 -13.18 -1.00 30.36
N SER A 52 -11.87 -1.21 30.35
CA SER A 52 -11.28 -2.19 29.42
C SER A 52 -10.10 -2.96 30.02
N ARG A 53 -10.41 -4.04 30.75
CA ARG A 53 -9.64 -5.31 30.85
C ARG A 53 -10.08 -6.06 32.10
N LEU A 54 -10.71 -7.21 31.86
CA LEU A 54 -11.18 -8.30 32.73
C LEU A 54 -12.53 -8.66 32.11
N VAL A 55 -12.61 -9.66 31.21
CA VAL A 55 -12.72 -11.07 31.59
C VAL A 55 -12.09 -11.96 30.52
N SER A 56 -11.22 -12.88 30.93
CA SER A 56 -10.93 -14.10 30.18
C SER A 56 -11.39 -15.32 31.00
N LYS A 57 -12.25 -16.12 30.36
CA LYS A 57 -12.50 -17.55 30.54
C LYS A 57 -13.18 -18.03 31.85
N SER A 58 -14.50 -18.12 31.78
CA SER A 58 -15.21 -19.35 32.16
C SER A 58 -16.07 -19.81 30.99
N SER A 59 -15.76 -21.01 30.50
CA SER A 59 -16.45 -21.72 29.42
C SER A 59 -17.79 -22.28 29.91
N SER A 60 -18.83 -21.47 29.84
CA SER A 60 -20.24 -21.87 29.75
C SER A 60 -21.10 -20.60 29.69
N GLN A 61 -21.89 -20.45 28.62
CA GLN A 61 -22.91 -19.40 28.44
C GLN A 61 -22.42 -17.94 28.31
N LEU A 62 -21.60 -17.65 27.30
CA LEU A 62 -21.60 -16.32 26.68
C LEU A 62 -22.63 -16.34 25.55
N ARG A 63 -23.89 -16.01 25.87
CA ARG A 63 -24.87 -15.60 24.86
C ARG A 63 -24.31 -14.35 24.20
N ILE A 64 -23.71 -14.51 23.03
CA ILE A 64 -23.67 -13.44 22.03
C ILE A 64 -25.13 -12.99 21.92
N MET A 65 -25.43 -11.72 22.21
CA MET A 65 -26.69 -11.15 21.76
C MET A 65 -26.63 -11.18 20.23
N VAL A 66 -27.04 -12.30 19.63
CA VAL A 66 -27.29 -12.40 18.21
C VAL A 66 -28.36 -11.35 17.96
N ALA A 67 -27.99 -10.26 17.29
CA ALA A 67 -28.98 -9.31 16.83
C ALA A 67 -30.06 -10.10 16.09
N SER A 68 -31.30 -10.03 16.56
CA SER A 68 -32.37 -10.82 15.98
C SER A 68 -32.53 -10.40 14.51
N LEU A 69 -32.48 -11.39 13.62
CA LEU A 69 -32.73 -11.18 12.19
C LEU A 69 -34.04 -10.41 12.00
N PRO A 70 -34.12 -9.48 11.03
CA PRO A 70 -35.39 -8.85 10.66
C PRO A 70 -36.49 -9.90 10.49
N LYS A 71 -37.69 -9.63 11.00
CA LYS A 71 -38.76 -10.64 11.13
C LYS A 71 -39.05 -11.37 9.81
N LYS A 72 -39.04 -10.66 8.67
CA LYS A 72 -39.23 -11.25 7.33
C LYS A 72 -38.10 -12.22 6.97
N LEU A 73 -36.85 -11.80 7.16
CA LEU A 73 -35.67 -12.64 6.93
C LEU A 73 -35.64 -13.86 7.87
N ASP A 74 -35.94 -13.67 9.16
CA ASP A 74 -35.99 -14.76 10.15
C ASP A 74 -37.05 -15.81 9.78
N ASN A 75 -38.24 -15.37 9.33
CA ASN A 75 -39.30 -16.27 8.88
C ASN A 75 -38.87 -17.08 7.66
N LEU A 76 -38.30 -16.44 6.64
CA LEU A 76 -37.77 -17.15 5.45
C LEU A 76 -36.66 -18.13 5.84
N CYS A 77 -35.73 -17.74 6.72
CA CYS A 77 -34.67 -18.63 7.17
C CYS A 77 -35.24 -19.85 7.90
N ARG A 78 -36.23 -19.68 8.80
CA ARG A 78 -36.90 -20.81 9.46
C ARG A 78 -37.63 -21.71 8.46
N GLU A 79 -38.29 -21.11 7.46
CA GLU A 79 -39.03 -21.84 6.43
C GLU A 79 -38.10 -22.71 5.57
N LEU A 80 -36.89 -22.22 5.29
CA LEU A 80 -35.86 -23.00 4.61
C LEU A 80 -35.30 -24.08 5.53
N TYR A 81 -35.04 -23.75 6.80
CA TYR A 81 -34.49 -24.66 7.78
C TYR A 81 -35.38 -25.90 8.00
N GLN A 82 -36.71 -25.72 8.02
CA GLN A 82 -37.71 -26.77 8.20
C GLN A 82 -37.79 -27.77 7.04
N SER A 83 -37.14 -27.50 5.91
CA SER A 83 -37.13 -28.46 4.79
C SER A 83 -36.32 -29.70 5.18
N PRO A 84 -36.86 -30.92 4.98
CA PRO A 84 -36.42 -32.14 5.68
C PRO A 84 -35.02 -32.61 5.28
N ASP A 85 -34.60 -32.33 4.05
CA ASP A 85 -33.33 -32.81 3.49
C ASP A 85 -32.67 -31.78 2.56
N LYS A 86 -31.43 -32.08 2.15
CA LYS A 86 -30.60 -31.22 1.28
C LYS A 86 -31.24 -30.94 -0.08
N SER A 87 -31.87 -31.95 -0.69
CA SER A 87 -32.52 -31.82 -2.00
C SER A 87 -33.76 -30.95 -1.89
N SER A 88 -34.57 -31.15 -0.84
CA SER A 88 -35.74 -30.31 -0.54
C SER A 88 -35.36 -28.84 -0.31
N LYS A 89 -34.29 -28.55 0.43
CA LYS A 89 -33.77 -27.18 0.62
C LYS A 89 -33.32 -26.54 -0.69
N LEU A 90 -32.61 -27.29 -1.54
CA LEU A 90 -32.13 -26.79 -2.82
C LEU A 90 -33.30 -26.49 -3.77
N TRP A 91 -34.29 -27.38 -3.83
CA TRP A 91 -35.51 -27.18 -4.60
C TRP A 91 -36.27 -25.94 -4.15
N LYS A 92 -36.38 -25.73 -2.83
CA LYS A 92 -37.02 -24.54 -2.27
C LYS A 92 -36.31 -23.24 -2.65
N LEU A 93 -34.97 -23.23 -2.65
CA LEU A 93 -34.20 -22.09 -3.17
C LEU A 93 -34.46 -21.84 -4.66
N ILE A 94 -34.54 -22.90 -5.47
CA ILE A 94 -34.83 -22.77 -6.90
C ILE A 94 -36.26 -22.24 -7.11
N GLU A 95 -37.22 -22.75 -6.35
CA GLU A 95 -38.61 -22.30 -6.38
C GLU A 95 -38.73 -20.81 -6.02
N TRP A 96 -38.11 -20.38 -4.92
CA TRP A 96 -38.01 -18.97 -4.55
C TRP A 96 -37.29 -18.14 -5.59
N GLY A 97 -36.20 -18.68 -6.18
CA GLY A 97 -35.47 -18.03 -7.26
C GLY A 97 -36.32 -17.78 -8.50
N ASN A 98 -37.27 -18.67 -8.81
CA ASN A 98 -38.23 -18.49 -9.90
C ASN A 98 -39.30 -17.43 -9.57
N ARG A 99 -39.57 -17.17 -8.29
CA ARG A 99 -40.47 -16.10 -7.82
C ARG A 99 -39.80 -14.72 -7.87
N ILE A 100 -38.47 -14.65 -7.90
CA ILE A 100 -37.75 -13.46 -8.40
C ILE A 100 -37.94 -13.41 -9.92
N THR A 101 -39.09 -12.91 -10.36
CA THR A 101 -39.24 -12.37 -11.71
C THR A 101 -38.46 -11.07 -11.73
N GLU A 102 -37.33 -11.07 -12.44
CA GLU A 102 -36.41 -9.95 -12.73
C GLU A 102 -36.73 -8.63 -12.02
N THR A 103 -36.55 -8.59 -10.69
CA THR A 103 -36.91 -7.40 -9.89
C THR A 103 -36.05 -6.18 -10.28
N LEU A 104 -34.91 -6.43 -10.93
CA LEU A 104 -34.07 -5.43 -11.58
C LEU A 104 -34.09 -5.63 -13.12
N PRO A 105 -34.72 -4.72 -13.87
CA PRO A 105 -34.76 -4.74 -15.35
C PRO A 105 -33.36 -4.70 -15.98
N MET A 106 -33.23 -5.19 -17.21
CA MET A 106 -31.94 -5.31 -17.91
C MET A 106 -31.22 -3.96 -18.06
N GLU A 107 -31.96 -2.90 -18.36
CA GLU A 107 -31.51 -1.52 -18.47
C GLU A 107 -30.95 -0.94 -17.16
N GLU A 108 -31.36 -1.49 -16.01
CA GLU A 108 -30.84 -1.10 -14.70
C GLU A 108 -29.65 -1.98 -14.26
N ARG A 109 -29.24 -3.01 -15.01
CA ARG A 109 -28.11 -3.91 -14.68
C ARG A 109 -26.76 -3.30 -15.08
N VAL A 110 -26.50 -2.10 -14.55
CA VAL A 110 -25.26 -1.36 -14.78
C VAL A 110 -24.14 -1.78 -13.80
N PRO A 111 -22.85 -1.58 -14.14
CA PRO A 111 -21.72 -1.97 -13.29
C PRO A 111 -21.80 -1.48 -11.84
N LYS A 112 -22.41 -0.31 -11.62
CA LYS A 112 -22.64 0.28 -10.29
C LYS A 112 -23.41 -0.64 -9.32
N TYR A 113 -24.31 -1.48 -9.83
CA TYR A 113 -25.12 -2.39 -9.01
C TYR A 113 -24.58 -3.82 -9.01
N GLN A 114 -23.48 -4.10 -9.71
CA GLN A 114 -22.91 -5.44 -9.80
C GLN A 114 -22.23 -5.83 -8.48
N VAL A 115 -22.49 -7.04 -8.01
CA VAL A 115 -21.90 -7.57 -6.77
C VAL A 115 -20.58 -8.26 -7.08
N ALA A 116 -19.46 -7.65 -6.66
CA ALA A 116 -18.14 -8.24 -6.78
C ALA A 116 -17.97 -9.45 -5.84
N GLY A 117 -17.14 -10.43 -6.25
CA GLY A 117 -16.80 -11.60 -5.43
C GLY A 117 -17.77 -12.79 -5.53
N CYS A 118 -18.84 -12.66 -6.31
CA CYS A 118 -19.71 -13.78 -6.68
C CYS A 118 -19.14 -14.50 -7.91
N ILE A 119 -19.21 -15.84 -7.93
CA ILE A 119 -18.89 -16.65 -9.14
C ILE A 119 -19.95 -16.41 -10.23
N SER A 120 -21.19 -16.18 -9.80
CA SER A 120 -22.34 -15.87 -10.64
C SER A 120 -22.49 -14.36 -10.84
N VAL A 121 -23.03 -13.94 -11.98
CA VAL A 121 -23.36 -12.53 -12.22
C VAL A 121 -24.57 -12.17 -11.35
N VAL A 122 -24.37 -11.21 -10.44
CA VAL A 122 -25.40 -10.71 -9.52
C VAL A 122 -25.42 -9.19 -9.55
N TYR A 123 -26.63 -8.62 -9.64
CA TYR A 123 -26.86 -7.19 -9.48
C TYR A 123 -27.83 -6.96 -8.32
N ILE A 124 -27.55 -5.96 -7.48
CA ILE A 124 -28.42 -5.52 -6.39
C ILE A 124 -28.47 -4.01 -6.38
N LYS A 125 -29.68 -3.46 -6.44
CA LYS A 125 -29.97 -2.04 -6.29
C LYS A 125 -30.70 -1.82 -4.96
N VAL A 126 -30.17 -0.92 -4.15
CA VAL A 126 -30.79 -0.46 -2.91
C VAL A 126 -31.41 0.91 -3.11
N THR A 127 -32.62 1.10 -2.57
CA THR A 127 -33.27 2.41 -2.44
C THR A 127 -33.73 2.59 -0.99
N LEU A 128 -33.70 3.82 -0.48
CA LEU A 128 -34.19 4.15 0.86
C LEU A 128 -35.47 5.00 0.77
N VAL A 129 -36.50 4.60 1.50
CA VAL A 129 -37.72 5.41 1.72
C VAL A 129 -37.97 5.43 3.21
N ASP A 130 -38.04 6.61 3.82
CA ASP A 130 -38.22 6.78 5.28
C ASP A 130 -37.25 5.94 6.14
N LYS A 131 -35.96 5.91 5.77
CA LYS A 131 -34.90 5.10 6.41
C LYS A 131 -35.11 3.59 6.35
N LYS A 132 -36.09 3.11 5.57
CA LYS A 132 -36.32 1.70 5.29
C LYS A 132 -35.71 1.30 3.95
N VAL A 133 -35.20 0.08 3.90
CA VAL A 133 -34.46 -0.48 2.78
C VAL A 133 -35.43 -1.16 1.80
N PHE A 134 -35.31 -0.82 0.51
CA PHE A 134 -36.03 -1.45 -0.59
C PHE A 134 -35.01 -2.01 -1.57
N LEU A 135 -35.13 -3.30 -1.89
CA LEU A 135 -34.14 -4.03 -2.68
C LEU A 135 -34.74 -4.49 -4.00
N LYS A 136 -33.97 -4.33 -5.07
CA LYS A 136 -34.18 -4.99 -6.36
C LYS A 136 -32.91 -5.74 -6.72
N GLY A 137 -33.03 -6.88 -7.37
CA GLY A 137 -31.85 -7.63 -7.81
C GLY A 137 -32.09 -8.61 -8.95
N PHE A 138 -30.97 -9.06 -9.52
CA PHE A 138 -30.88 -10.06 -10.56
C PHE A 138 -29.72 -11.01 -10.26
N ALA A 139 -29.86 -12.28 -10.62
CA ALA A 139 -28.76 -13.25 -10.65
C ALA A 139 -28.94 -14.20 -11.85
N ASP A 140 -27.85 -14.65 -12.46
CA ASP A 140 -27.88 -15.58 -13.60
C ASP A 140 -28.09 -17.07 -13.18
N SER A 141 -27.63 -17.44 -11.99
CA SER A 141 -27.67 -18.82 -11.48
C SER A 141 -28.92 -19.14 -10.67
N LYS A 142 -29.56 -20.28 -10.96
CA LYS A 142 -30.82 -20.72 -10.31
C LYS A 142 -30.74 -20.74 -8.78
N VAL A 143 -29.64 -21.25 -8.21
CA VAL A 143 -29.46 -21.33 -6.75
C VAL A 143 -29.16 -19.94 -6.17
N VAL A 144 -28.37 -19.13 -6.88
CA VAL A 144 -28.03 -17.78 -6.45
C VAL A 144 -29.26 -16.87 -6.48
N LYS A 145 -30.17 -17.04 -7.45
CA LYS A 145 -31.50 -16.39 -7.43
C LYS A 145 -32.27 -16.69 -6.15
N GLY A 146 -32.24 -17.93 -5.66
CA GLY A 146 -32.84 -18.32 -4.38
C GLY A 146 -32.18 -17.67 -3.16
N LEU A 147 -30.85 -17.57 -3.16
CA LEU A 147 -30.12 -16.88 -2.09
C LEU A 147 -30.35 -15.37 -2.12
N LEU A 148 -30.43 -14.80 -3.32
CA LEU A 148 -30.79 -13.40 -3.53
C LEU A 148 -32.23 -13.13 -3.07
N PHE A 149 -33.16 -14.07 -3.28
CA PHE A 149 -34.53 -13.99 -2.78
C PHE A 149 -34.58 -13.81 -1.27
N LEU A 150 -33.80 -14.59 -0.52
CA LEU A 150 -33.71 -14.45 0.94
C LEU A 150 -33.35 -13.02 1.36
N LEU A 151 -32.38 -12.40 0.69
CA LEU A 151 -31.94 -11.05 1.02
C LEU A 151 -32.92 -9.99 0.54
N VAL A 152 -33.35 -10.05 -0.74
CA VAL A 152 -34.25 -9.07 -1.36
C VAL A 152 -35.58 -9.01 -0.63
N PHE A 153 -36.23 -10.16 -0.39
CA PHE A 153 -37.51 -10.20 0.32
C PHE A 153 -37.37 -10.12 1.84
N GLY A 154 -36.32 -10.72 2.39
CA GLY A 154 -36.12 -10.77 3.85
C GLY A 154 -35.74 -9.41 4.46
N LEU A 155 -35.06 -8.55 3.69
CA LEU A 155 -34.65 -7.22 4.13
C LEU A 155 -35.57 -6.10 3.62
N GLN A 156 -36.60 -6.43 2.85
CA GLN A 156 -37.58 -5.44 2.39
C GLN A 156 -38.25 -4.75 3.58
N GLU A 157 -38.15 -3.43 3.63
CA GLU A 157 -38.60 -2.53 4.71
C GLU A 157 -37.82 -2.64 6.03
N ALA A 158 -36.69 -3.35 6.07
CA ALA A 158 -35.81 -3.34 7.23
C ALA A 158 -35.20 -1.94 7.41
N THR A 159 -34.92 -1.53 8.65
CA THR A 159 -34.15 -0.29 8.85
C THR A 159 -32.70 -0.51 8.47
N VAL A 160 -32.01 0.55 8.07
CA VAL A 160 -30.59 0.45 7.71
C VAL A 160 -29.74 0.01 8.91
N GLU A 161 -30.08 0.41 10.14
CA GLU A 161 -29.41 -0.05 11.34
C GLU A 161 -29.54 -1.56 11.49
N GLN A 162 -30.74 -2.10 11.24
CA GLN A 162 -30.97 -3.55 11.24
C GLN A 162 -30.14 -4.25 10.16
N VAL A 163 -30.01 -3.67 8.97
CA VAL A 163 -29.21 -4.25 7.88
C VAL A 163 -27.70 -4.21 8.19
N ASN A 164 -27.20 -3.13 8.79
CA ASN A 164 -25.78 -2.93 9.08
C ASN A 164 -25.23 -3.84 10.19
N ILE A 165 -26.08 -4.30 11.11
CA ILE A 165 -25.67 -5.22 12.18
C ILE A 165 -25.76 -6.70 11.78
N LEU A 166 -26.27 -7.01 10.58
CA LEU A 166 -26.36 -8.38 10.09
C LEU A 166 -25.00 -8.95 9.74
N SER A 167 -24.80 -10.22 10.09
CA SER A 167 -23.68 -11.03 9.61
C SER A 167 -24.20 -12.12 8.66
N SER A 168 -23.38 -12.45 7.66
CA SER A 168 -23.68 -13.56 6.75
C SER A 168 -23.76 -14.89 7.49
N GLU A 169 -22.91 -15.05 8.51
CA GLU A 169 -22.76 -16.24 9.34
C GLU A 169 -24.08 -16.51 10.09
N SER A 170 -24.71 -15.48 10.66
CA SER A 170 -26.02 -15.60 11.31
C SER A 170 -27.14 -16.01 10.35
N ILE A 171 -27.11 -15.55 9.09
CA ILE A 171 -28.11 -15.92 8.07
C ILE A 171 -27.92 -17.37 7.65
N VAL A 172 -26.67 -17.79 7.39
CA VAL A 172 -26.33 -19.15 6.95
C VAL A 172 -26.69 -20.17 8.02
N GLU A 173 -26.34 -19.89 9.28
CA GLU A 173 -26.68 -20.74 10.43
C GLU A 173 -28.20 -20.82 10.60
N ARG A 174 -28.89 -19.68 10.60
CA ARG A 174 -30.34 -19.64 10.81
C ARG A 174 -31.13 -20.36 9.72
N ALA A 175 -30.68 -20.25 8.47
CA ALA A 175 -31.31 -20.89 7.33
C ALA A 175 -30.87 -22.36 7.15
N GLY A 176 -29.88 -22.83 7.92
CA GLY A 176 -29.33 -24.18 7.82
C GLY A 176 -28.72 -24.45 6.45
N LEU A 177 -28.00 -23.46 5.90
CA LEU A 177 -27.39 -23.48 4.58
C LEU A 177 -26.00 -24.16 4.55
N GLU A 178 -25.38 -24.33 5.73
CA GLU A 178 -24.08 -24.99 5.92
C GLU A 178 -24.04 -26.40 5.30
N THR A 179 -25.18 -27.10 5.30
CA THR A 179 -25.28 -28.48 4.81
C THR A 179 -25.45 -28.60 3.30
N ILE A 180 -25.74 -27.49 2.62
CA ILE A 180 -26.10 -27.49 1.18
C ILE A 180 -25.18 -26.62 0.31
N LEU A 181 -24.51 -25.61 0.88
CA LEU A 181 -23.63 -24.70 0.15
C LEU A 181 -22.16 -25.10 0.30
N SER A 182 -21.39 -24.97 -0.78
CA SER A 182 -19.92 -25.02 -0.70
C SER A 182 -19.40 -23.73 -0.04
N SER A 183 -18.15 -23.77 0.44
CA SER A 183 -17.45 -22.59 0.97
C SER A 183 -17.45 -21.41 -0.01
N SER A 184 -17.38 -21.66 -1.32
CA SER A 184 -17.47 -20.60 -2.35
C SER A 184 -18.87 -19.98 -2.45
N ARG A 185 -19.94 -20.77 -2.31
CA ARG A 185 -21.32 -20.28 -2.36
C ARG A 185 -21.71 -19.52 -1.09
N MET A 186 -21.17 -19.92 0.07
CA MET A 186 -21.27 -19.14 1.32
C MET A 186 -20.63 -17.76 1.17
N GLY A 187 -19.51 -17.67 0.44
CA GLY A 187 -18.88 -16.40 0.07
C GLY A 187 -19.77 -15.47 -0.77
N GLY A 188 -20.67 -16.03 -1.58
CA GLY A 188 -21.66 -15.27 -2.36
C GLY A 188 -22.64 -14.49 -1.50
N ILE A 189 -23.21 -15.10 -0.45
CA ILE A 189 -24.13 -14.43 0.49
C ILE A 189 -23.43 -13.27 1.19
N LYS A 190 -22.19 -13.49 1.63
CA LYS A 190 -21.36 -12.46 2.26
C LYS A 190 -21.12 -11.27 1.33
N SER A 191 -20.85 -11.55 0.05
CA SER A 191 -20.61 -10.52 -0.96
C SER A 191 -21.89 -9.71 -1.25
N MET A 192 -23.03 -10.39 -1.38
CA MET A 192 -24.34 -9.73 -1.56
C MET A 192 -24.73 -8.86 -0.36
N LEU A 193 -24.61 -9.38 0.87
CA LEU A 193 -24.93 -8.64 2.09
C LEU A 193 -24.02 -7.40 2.25
N ARG A 194 -22.72 -7.54 1.97
CA ARG A 194 -21.78 -6.41 2.00
C ARG A 194 -22.16 -5.34 0.98
N SER A 195 -22.53 -5.72 -0.25
CA SER A 195 -22.99 -4.76 -1.28
C SER A 195 -24.23 -3.99 -0.81
N ILE A 196 -25.21 -4.68 -0.22
CA ILE A 196 -26.40 -4.04 0.36
C ILE A 196 -26.02 -3.04 1.46
N GLN A 197 -25.19 -3.46 2.42
CA GLN A 197 -24.75 -2.60 3.52
C GLN A 197 -23.99 -1.37 3.01
N GLN A 198 -23.12 -1.52 2.01
CA GLN A 198 -22.39 -0.40 1.40
C GLN A 198 -23.35 0.61 0.77
N GLN A 199 -24.32 0.14 -0.02
CA GLN A 199 -25.31 1.03 -0.65
C GLN A 199 -26.21 1.72 0.40
N CYS A 200 -26.66 1.02 1.44
CA CYS A 200 -27.41 1.62 2.55
C CYS A 200 -26.64 2.77 3.23
N ASN A 201 -25.35 2.56 3.50
CA ASN A 201 -24.49 3.57 4.14
C ASN A 201 -24.23 4.78 3.22
N MET A 202 -24.17 4.57 1.90
CA MET A 202 -24.09 5.66 0.94
C MET A 202 -25.38 6.49 0.89
N LEU A 203 -26.54 5.83 0.95
CA LEU A 203 -27.86 6.46 0.84
C LEU A 203 -28.37 7.12 2.14
N GLN A 204 -27.88 6.74 3.32
CA GLN A 204 -28.30 7.31 4.62
C GLN A 204 -27.73 8.70 4.91
N LYS A 205 -26.72 9.15 4.16
CA LYS A 205 -26.14 10.45 4.41
C LYS A 205 -27.17 11.53 4.08
N PRO A 206 -27.44 12.51 4.96
CA PRO A 206 -27.99 13.77 4.47
C PRO A 206 -27.04 14.24 3.37
N GLU A 207 -27.60 14.79 2.29
CA GLU A 207 -26.83 15.68 1.44
C GLU A 207 -26.26 16.75 2.37
N LYS A 208 -25.04 16.54 2.88
CA LYS A 208 -24.11 17.65 2.90
C LYS A 208 -24.10 18.04 1.44
N VAL A 209 -24.81 19.11 1.15
CA VAL A 209 -24.51 19.97 0.02
C VAL A 209 -23.02 20.23 0.17
N MET A 210 -22.24 19.38 -0.50
CA MET A 210 -20.91 19.71 -0.93
C MET A 210 -21.11 21.07 -1.60
N PRO A 211 -20.34 22.12 -1.27
CA PRO A 211 -20.48 23.38 -1.97
C PRO A 211 -20.53 23.02 -3.44
N CYS A 212 -21.63 23.38 -4.09
CA CYS A 212 -21.81 23.12 -5.50
C CYS A 212 -20.57 23.70 -6.17
N PHE A 213 -19.62 22.85 -6.55
CA PHE A 213 -18.57 23.25 -7.47
C PHE A 213 -19.31 23.32 -8.79
N ASP A 214 -20.01 24.43 -8.99
CA ASP A 214 -20.73 24.67 -10.22
C ASP A 214 -19.67 24.89 -11.30
N PHE A 215 -19.28 23.79 -11.95
CA PHE A 215 -18.36 23.81 -13.07
C PHE A 215 -18.87 24.68 -14.23
N ARG A 216 -20.16 25.05 -14.23
CA ARG A 216 -20.81 25.92 -15.23
C ARG A 216 -20.56 27.42 -15.01
N CYS A 217 -20.01 27.84 -13.88
CA CYS A 217 -19.73 29.26 -13.59
C CYS A 217 -18.39 29.77 -14.11
N TYR A 218 -17.62 28.94 -14.83
CA TYR A 218 -16.32 29.34 -15.36
C TYR A 218 -16.28 29.15 -16.89
N PRO A 219 -16.08 30.23 -17.67
CA PRO A 219 -15.85 30.11 -19.10
C PRO A 219 -14.67 29.17 -19.37
N VAL A 220 -14.82 28.34 -20.41
CA VAL A 220 -13.85 27.30 -20.79
C VAL A 220 -12.93 27.88 -21.83
N ASP A 221 -11.67 28.14 -21.47
CA ASP A 221 -10.69 28.61 -22.46
C ASP A 221 -9.54 27.61 -22.75
N SER A 222 -9.11 26.71 -21.84
CA SER A 222 -8.17 25.62 -22.22
C SER A 222 -7.97 24.49 -21.19
N GLU A 223 -7.48 23.31 -21.63
CA GLU A 223 -6.99 22.23 -20.74
C GLU A 223 -5.75 22.62 -19.91
N LYS A 224 -5.08 23.74 -20.23
CA LYS A 224 -3.86 24.19 -19.55
C LYS A 224 -4.10 24.69 -18.13
N ASP A 225 -5.36 24.89 -17.75
CA ASP A 225 -5.77 25.33 -16.40
C ASP A 225 -6.25 24.16 -15.52
N MET A 226 -5.99 22.92 -15.93
CA MET A 226 -6.38 21.70 -15.21
C MET A 226 -5.17 20.90 -14.72
N VAL A 227 -5.39 20.18 -13.61
CA VAL A 227 -4.45 19.21 -13.05
C VAL A 227 -4.91 17.78 -13.40
N ALA A 228 -4.06 17.03 -14.10
CA ALA A 228 -4.29 15.61 -14.32
C ALA A 228 -3.98 14.83 -13.03
N VAL A 229 -4.92 14.03 -12.51
CA VAL A 229 -4.73 13.28 -11.26
C VAL A 229 -4.60 11.80 -11.55
N LEU A 230 -3.43 11.22 -11.28
CA LEU A 230 -3.20 9.78 -11.38
C LEU A 230 -3.86 9.07 -10.19
N LEU A 231 -5.05 8.52 -10.41
CA LEU A 231 -5.90 7.88 -9.40
C LEU A 231 -5.75 6.36 -9.49
N SER A 232 -5.16 5.73 -8.47
CA SER A 232 -4.91 4.27 -8.47
C SER A 232 -6.02 3.46 -7.81
N GLY A 233 -7.05 4.12 -7.26
CA GLY A 233 -8.05 3.48 -6.39
C GLY A 233 -7.55 3.27 -4.95
N GLY A 234 -6.33 3.67 -4.62
CA GLY A 234 -5.81 3.70 -3.26
C GLY A 234 -6.18 4.98 -2.52
N VAL A 235 -6.26 4.91 -1.18
CA VAL A 235 -6.67 6.03 -0.32
C VAL A 235 -5.81 7.29 -0.53
N ASP A 236 -4.51 7.12 -0.79
CA ASP A 236 -3.57 8.23 -0.91
C ASP A 236 -3.88 9.07 -2.15
N SER A 237 -4.16 8.41 -3.28
CA SER A 237 -4.58 9.08 -4.51
C SER A 237 -5.97 9.71 -4.39
N SER A 238 -6.89 9.10 -3.64
CA SER A 238 -8.22 9.67 -3.38
C SER A 238 -8.15 10.96 -2.58
N ILE A 239 -7.28 11.02 -1.57
CA ILE A 239 -7.08 12.23 -0.77
C ILE A 239 -6.28 13.27 -1.54
N ALA A 240 -5.32 12.88 -2.37
CA ALA A 240 -4.65 13.82 -3.26
C ALA A 240 -5.65 14.53 -4.20
N LEU A 241 -6.60 13.79 -4.77
CA LEU A 241 -7.69 14.34 -5.57
C LEU A 241 -8.55 15.32 -4.75
N SER A 242 -9.01 14.89 -3.56
CA SER A 242 -9.83 15.73 -2.67
C SER A 242 -9.13 17.02 -2.27
N ARG A 243 -7.83 16.98 -2.00
CA ARG A 243 -7.04 18.16 -1.62
C ARG A 243 -7.00 19.20 -2.72
N LEU A 244 -6.81 18.78 -3.97
CA LEU A 244 -6.82 19.68 -5.11
C LEU A 244 -8.18 20.35 -5.29
N LEU A 245 -9.28 19.59 -5.12
CA LEU A 245 -10.63 20.14 -5.16
C LEU A 245 -10.86 21.18 -4.04
N GLU A 246 -10.44 20.88 -2.81
CA GLU A 246 -10.52 21.80 -1.66
C GLU A 246 -9.71 23.08 -1.88
N GLU A 247 -8.58 22.99 -2.57
CA GLU A 247 -7.73 24.14 -2.95
C GLU A 247 -8.28 24.92 -4.16
N GLY A 248 -9.39 24.47 -4.75
CA GLY A 248 -10.07 25.15 -5.87
C GLY A 248 -9.50 24.81 -7.25
N TYR A 249 -8.63 23.81 -7.38
CA TYR A 249 -8.12 23.38 -8.67
C TYR A 249 -9.18 22.63 -9.47
N ARG A 250 -9.14 22.83 -10.80
CA ARG A 250 -9.85 21.97 -11.74
C ARG A 250 -9.03 20.71 -11.98
N VAL A 251 -9.66 19.55 -11.87
CA VAL A 251 -8.97 18.26 -11.94
C VAL A 251 -9.59 17.34 -12.98
N LYS A 252 -8.76 16.50 -13.61
CA LYS A 252 -9.21 15.39 -14.44
C LYS A 252 -8.56 14.10 -13.96
N PRO A 253 -9.32 13.14 -13.40
CA PRO A 253 -8.75 11.91 -12.87
C PRO A 253 -8.49 10.88 -13.98
N PHE A 254 -7.33 10.23 -13.91
CA PHE A 254 -6.89 9.19 -14.83
C PHE A 254 -6.51 7.92 -14.07
N TYR A 255 -7.00 6.77 -14.55
CA TYR A 255 -6.57 5.45 -14.12
C TYR A 255 -5.65 4.84 -15.18
N LEU A 256 -4.43 4.47 -14.80
CA LEU A 256 -3.44 3.87 -15.71
C LEU A 256 -3.57 2.35 -15.66
N ARG A 257 -4.06 1.75 -16.74
CA ARG A 257 -4.14 0.30 -16.90
C ARG A 257 -2.82 -0.22 -17.47
N ILE A 258 -1.99 -0.80 -16.60
CA ILE A 258 -0.64 -1.30 -16.91
C ILE A 258 -0.49 -2.83 -16.76
N TRP A 259 -1.53 -3.52 -16.27
CA TRP A 259 -1.47 -4.96 -16.01
C TRP A 259 -1.53 -5.77 -17.30
N LEU A 260 -0.72 -6.82 -17.43
CA LEU A 260 -0.69 -7.71 -18.58
C LEU A 260 -1.63 -8.90 -18.34
N GLU A 261 -2.89 -8.75 -18.76
CA GLU A 261 -3.97 -9.72 -18.53
C GLU A 261 -3.65 -11.09 -19.16
N ASP A 262 -3.06 -11.12 -20.35
CA ASP A 262 -2.88 -12.38 -21.09
C ASP A 262 -1.68 -13.22 -20.62
N GLU A 263 -0.63 -12.60 -20.09
CA GLU A 263 0.63 -13.30 -19.79
C GLU A 263 0.72 -13.81 -18.34
N LEU A 264 0.15 -13.07 -17.39
CA LEU A 264 0.31 -13.34 -15.95
C LEU A 264 -0.99 -13.80 -15.26
N SER A 265 -2.09 -13.93 -16.00
CA SER A 265 -3.39 -14.41 -15.46
C SER A 265 -3.29 -15.78 -14.80
N HIS A 266 -2.39 -16.65 -15.28
CA HIS A 266 -2.15 -17.97 -14.68
C HIS A 266 -1.45 -17.92 -13.32
N LEU A 267 -0.76 -16.82 -12.98
CA LEU A 267 0.06 -16.70 -11.76
C LEU A 267 -0.69 -16.06 -10.59
N GLY A 268 -1.88 -15.49 -10.79
CA GLY A 268 -2.67 -14.94 -9.70
C GLY A 268 -3.94 -14.20 -10.15
N LYS A 269 -4.85 -13.97 -9.21
CA LYS A 269 -6.05 -13.14 -9.43
C LYS A 269 -5.65 -11.67 -9.46
N CYS A 270 -6.04 -10.96 -10.51
CA CYS A 270 -5.64 -9.58 -10.71
C CYS A 270 -6.49 -8.61 -9.88
N PRO A 271 -5.89 -7.63 -9.17
CA PRO A 271 -6.63 -6.63 -8.40
C PRO A 271 -7.15 -5.44 -9.23
N TRP A 272 -6.87 -5.34 -10.54
CA TRP A 272 -7.17 -4.12 -11.32
C TRP A 272 -8.67 -3.77 -11.34
N GLU A 273 -9.56 -4.77 -11.36
CA GLU A 273 -11.01 -4.54 -11.32
C GLU A 273 -11.43 -3.90 -10.00
N GLU A 274 -10.82 -4.34 -8.89
CA GLU A 274 -11.05 -3.78 -7.56
C GLU A 274 -10.48 -2.35 -7.47
N ASP A 275 -9.25 -2.13 -7.98
CA ASP A 275 -8.64 -0.80 -8.08
C ASP A 275 -9.52 0.17 -8.87
N LEU A 276 -10.01 -0.27 -10.03
CA LEU A 276 -10.87 0.52 -10.91
C LEU A 276 -12.23 0.80 -10.27
N PHE A 277 -12.82 -0.17 -9.58
CA PHE A 277 -14.06 0.02 -8.82
C PHE A 277 -13.89 1.13 -7.77
N TYR A 278 -12.80 1.10 -7.00
CA TYR A 278 -12.53 2.13 -5.99
C TYR A 278 -12.26 3.49 -6.62
N ALA A 279 -11.49 3.55 -7.71
CA ALA A 279 -11.23 4.78 -8.44
C ALA A 279 -12.52 5.42 -8.97
N ASN A 280 -13.41 4.62 -9.58
CA ASN A 280 -14.72 5.08 -10.03
C ASN A 280 -15.58 5.56 -8.86
N SER A 281 -15.63 4.80 -7.76
CA SER A 281 -16.41 5.18 -6.56
C SER A 281 -15.97 6.53 -5.98
N VAL A 282 -14.66 6.81 -6.00
CA VAL A 282 -14.11 8.11 -5.57
C VAL A 282 -14.49 9.22 -6.55
N CYS A 283 -14.43 8.96 -7.86
CA CYS A 283 -14.84 9.94 -8.86
C CYS A 283 -16.34 10.26 -8.77
N GLU A 284 -17.19 9.23 -8.62
CA GLU A 284 -18.64 9.40 -8.40
C GLU A 284 -18.93 10.24 -7.15
N HIS A 285 -18.18 10.02 -6.06
CA HIS A 285 -18.32 10.80 -4.83
C HIS A 285 -18.11 12.30 -5.05
N PHE A 286 -17.19 12.67 -5.95
CA PHE A 286 -16.88 14.07 -6.27
C PHE A 286 -17.57 14.57 -7.55
N GLY A 287 -18.46 13.79 -8.16
CA GLY A 287 -19.13 14.17 -9.41
C GLY A 287 -18.18 14.26 -10.62
N LEU A 288 -17.08 13.53 -10.62
CA LEU A 288 -16.06 13.51 -11.67
C LEU A 288 -16.19 12.26 -12.56
N LYS A 289 -15.72 12.36 -13.80
CA LYS A 289 -15.57 11.22 -14.71
C LYS A 289 -14.13 10.71 -14.66
N LEU A 290 -13.95 9.41 -14.44
CA LEU A 290 -12.66 8.74 -14.53
C LEU A 290 -12.32 8.42 -15.99
N GLU A 291 -11.13 8.85 -16.44
CA GLU A 291 -10.59 8.44 -17.73
C GLU A 291 -9.63 7.26 -17.56
N GLN A 292 -9.74 6.24 -18.41
CA GLN A 292 -8.85 5.09 -18.37
C GLN A 292 -7.83 5.18 -19.51
N VAL A 293 -6.56 4.98 -19.17
CA VAL A 293 -5.46 5.01 -20.14
C VAL A 293 -4.76 3.66 -20.11
N THR A 294 -4.79 2.95 -21.24
CA THR A 294 -4.06 1.68 -21.37
C THR A 294 -2.62 1.97 -21.76
N LEU A 295 -1.68 1.52 -20.94
CA LEU A 295 -0.22 1.65 -21.15
C LEU A 295 0.48 0.31 -20.98
N GLN A 296 -0.21 -0.81 -21.25
CA GLN A 296 0.29 -2.17 -21.03
C GLN A 296 1.56 -2.46 -21.86
N LYS A 297 1.53 -2.08 -23.14
CA LYS A 297 2.65 -2.27 -24.07
C LYS A 297 3.89 -1.50 -23.60
N GLU A 298 3.71 -0.22 -23.31
CA GLU A 298 4.81 0.65 -22.87
C GLU A 298 5.34 0.21 -21.50
N TYR A 299 4.45 -0.29 -20.62
CA TYR A 299 4.85 -0.86 -19.34
C TYR A 299 5.72 -2.10 -19.52
N TRP A 300 5.34 -2.99 -20.43
CA TRP A 300 6.11 -4.18 -20.76
C TRP A 300 7.52 -3.81 -21.25
N GLU A 301 7.57 -3.01 -22.32
CA GLU A 301 8.82 -2.61 -22.99
C GLU A 301 9.75 -1.82 -22.06
N GLN A 302 9.20 -0.93 -21.22
CA GLN A 302 10.03 0.02 -20.46
C GLN A 302 10.28 -0.40 -19.01
N VAL A 303 9.49 -1.29 -18.42
CA VAL A 303 9.63 -1.70 -17.01
C VAL A 303 9.84 -3.19 -16.86
N VAL A 304 9.00 -4.01 -17.49
CA VAL A 304 9.10 -5.48 -17.35
C VAL A 304 10.35 -6.01 -18.03
N GLU A 305 10.59 -5.64 -19.29
CA GLU A 305 11.77 -6.07 -20.04
C GLU A 305 13.06 -5.64 -19.35
N TYR A 306 13.13 -4.38 -18.88
CA TYR A 306 14.22 -3.89 -18.03
C TYR A 306 14.41 -4.77 -16.78
N THR A 307 13.34 -5.10 -16.07
CA THR A 307 13.42 -5.92 -14.85
C THR A 307 14.00 -7.31 -15.16
N ILE A 308 13.56 -7.92 -16.26
CA ILE A 308 14.04 -9.24 -16.70
C ILE A 308 15.50 -9.17 -17.16
N SER A 309 15.87 -8.15 -17.95
CA SER A 309 17.23 -7.98 -18.45
C SER A 309 18.24 -7.73 -17.33
N GLU A 310 17.87 -6.89 -16.35
CA GLU A 310 18.69 -6.62 -15.17
C GLU A 310 18.89 -7.87 -14.31
N ALA A 311 17.82 -8.62 -14.06
CA ALA A 311 17.89 -9.87 -13.30
C ALA A 311 18.75 -10.91 -14.04
N ARG A 312 18.61 -11.04 -15.36
CA ARG A 312 19.47 -11.87 -16.22
C ARG A 312 20.92 -11.40 -16.22
N ALA A 313 21.16 -10.10 -16.13
CA ALA A 313 22.50 -9.56 -15.93
C ALA A 313 23.02 -9.79 -14.50
N GLY A 314 22.29 -10.47 -13.60
CA GLY A 314 22.71 -10.68 -12.22
C GLY A 314 22.64 -9.42 -11.36
N ARG A 315 21.94 -8.38 -11.79
CA ARG A 315 21.61 -7.20 -10.98
C ARG A 315 20.28 -7.40 -10.25
N THR A 316 19.98 -6.56 -9.27
CA THR A 316 18.71 -6.55 -8.55
C THR A 316 17.95 -5.26 -8.90
N PRO A 317 17.06 -5.29 -9.90
CA PRO A 317 16.38 -4.08 -10.39
C PRO A 317 15.37 -3.50 -9.39
N ASN A 318 15.00 -2.23 -9.60
CA ASN A 318 13.89 -1.59 -8.92
C ASN A 318 12.80 -1.14 -9.93
N PRO A 319 11.77 -1.97 -10.18
CA PRO A 319 10.73 -1.66 -11.16
C PRO A 319 9.86 -0.47 -10.78
N ASP A 320 9.70 -0.15 -9.49
CA ASP A 320 8.84 0.96 -9.05
C ASP A 320 9.48 2.33 -9.38
N VAL A 321 10.81 2.44 -9.26
CA VAL A 321 11.55 3.63 -9.74
C VAL A 321 11.31 3.83 -11.24
N MET A 322 11.40 2.77 -12.03
CA MET A 322 11.17 2.82 -13.48
C MET A 322 9.72 3.11 -13.85
N CYS A 323 8.75 2.55 -13.13
CA CYS A 323 7.33 2.86 -13.32
C CYS A 323 7.08 4.37 -13.16
N ASN A 324 7.67 5.01 -12.15
CA ASN A 324 7.52 6.45 -11.97
C ASN A 324 8.22 7.25 -13.07
N SER A 325 9.48 6.96 -13.36
CA SER A 325 10.28 7.76 -14.31
C SER A 325 9.89 7.55 -15.77
N ARG A 326 9.47 6.33 -16.15
CA ARG A 326 9.18 5.96 -17.53
C ARG A 326 7.70 5.94 -17.86
N ILE A 327 6.83 5.56 -16.92
CA ILE A 327 5.40 5.39 -17.21
C ILE A 327 4.58 6.58 -16.70
N LYS A 328 4.52 6.80 -15.39
CA LYS A 328 3.66 7.85 -14.79
C LYS A 328 4.07 9.26 -15.21
N TYR A 329 5.37 9.54 -15.24
CA TYR A 329 5.90 10.85 -15.59
C TYR A 329 6.77 10.83 -16.85
N GLY A 330 6.84 9.68 -17.54
CA GLY A 330 7.38 9.57 -18.89
C GLY A 330 6.24 9.50 -19.89
N VAL A 331 5.86 8.30 -20.30
CA VAL A 331 4.83 8.02 -21.32
C VAL A 331 3.53 8.77 -21.07
N PHE A 332 2.99 8.75 -19.84
CA PHE A 332 1.75 9.50 -19.56
C PHE A 332 1.95 11.01 -19.70
N LEU A 333 3.06 11.55 -19.20
CA LEU A 333 3.39 12.98 -19.37
C LEU A 333 3.51 13.35 -20.85
N ASP A 334 4.21 12.53 -21.65
CA ASP A 334 4.51 12.85 -23.05
C ASP A 334 3.30 12.68 -23.98
N SER A 335 2.40 11.75 -23.66
CA SER A 335 1.18 11.50 -24.45
C SER A 335 0.04 12.44 -24.07
N ILE A 336 -0.28 12.53 -22.77
CA ILE A 336 -1.49 13.18 -22.25
C ILE A 336 -1.13 14.34 -21.32
N GLY A 337 -0.29 14.08 -20.31
CA GLY A 337 -0.02 15.01 -19.21
C GLY A 337 0.61 16.35 -19.62
N LYS A 338 1.21 16.45 -20.81
CA LYS A 338 1.75 17.71 -21.36
C LYS A 338 0.66 18.75 -21.65
N THR A 339 -0.59 18.35 -21.89
CA THR A 339 -1.70 19.28 -22.14
C THR A 339 -2.23 19.91 -20.86
N PHE A 340 -1.92 19.31 -19.70
CA PHE A 340 -2.30 19.77 -18.37
C PHE A 340 -1.25 20.71 -17.77
N GLU A 341 -1.67 21.54 -16.82
CA GLU A 341 -0.77 22.41 -16.06
C GLU A 341 0.25 21.56 -15.30
N LYS A 342 -0.28 20.60 -14.54
CA LYS A 342 0.43 19.69 -13.63
C LYS A 342 -0.17 18.29 -13.66
N ILE A 343 0.63 17.33 -13.21
CA ILE A 343 0.25 15.95 -12.94
C ILE A 343 0.34 15.73 -11.43
N ALA A 344 -0.77 15.36 -10.81
CA ALA A 344 -0.85 15.03 -9.40
C ALA A 344 -0.89 13.52 -9.17
N SER A 345 -0.38 13.11 -8.03
CA SER A 345 -0.54 11.74 -7.53
C SER A 345 -0.53 11.72 -6.01
N GLY A 346 -0.94 10.58 -5.43
CA GLY A 346 -0.88 10.33 -3.99
C GLY A 346 0.50 9.92 -3.47
N HIS A 347 1.60 10.43 -4.03
CA HIS A 347 2.92 10.13 -3.47
C HIS A 347 3.23 11.03 -2.26
N TYR A 348 3.90 10.45 -1.27
CA TYR A 348 4.46 11.14 -0.11
C TYR A 348 5.82 11.76 -0.47
N ALA A 349 5.78 12.91 -1.12
CA ALA A 349 6.93 13.73 -1.44
C ALA A 349 6.45 15.17 -1.64
N ARG A 350 7.36 16.14 -1.74
CA ARG A 350 7.01 17.54 -2.01
C ARG A 350 7.88 18.08 -3.13
N ILE A 351 7.40 19.10 -3.84
CA ILE A 351 8.17 19.80 -4.86
C ILE A 351 8.34 21.25 -4.44
N ARG A 352 9.56 21.78 -4.55
CA ARG A 352 9.86 23.20 -4.34
C ARG A 352 10.66 23.71 -5.53
N LYS A 353 10.26 24.84 -6.12
CA LYS A 353 11.12 25.54 -7.08
C LYS A 353 12.12 26.39 -6.29
N ASP A 354 13.40 26.15 -6.48
CA ASP A 354 14.46 26.96 -5.89
C ASP A 354 14.51 28.32 -6.60
N PRO A 355 14.29 29.44 -5.90
CA PRO A 355 14.30 30.76 -6.51
C PRO A 355 15.68 31.18 -7.03
N SER A 356 16.77 30.63 -6.47
CA SER A 356 18.14 31.01 -6.84
C SER A 356 18.60 30.34 -8.13
N THR A 357 18.25 29.07 -8.32
CA THR A 357 18.67 28.27 -9.48
C THR A 357 17.57 28.11 -10.53
N GLY A 358 16.31 28.34 -10.15
CA GLY A 358 15.14 28.06 -10.98
C GLY A 358 14.78 26.57 -11.10
N LEU A 359 15.59 25.67 -10.52
CA LEU A 359 15.41 24.22 -10.58
C LEU A 359 14.32 23.75 -9.62
N PHE A 360 13.69 22.62 -9.96
CA PHE A 360 12.71 21.95 -9.12
C PHE A 360 13.40 20.93 -8.21
N GLN A 361 13.23 21.09 -6.90
CA GLN A 361 13.77 20.23 -5.86
C GLN A 361 12.71 19.23 -5.39
N LEU A 362 13.09 17.96 -5.35
CA LEU A 362 12.31 16.89 -4.76
C LEU A 362 12.54 16.83 -3.26
N MET A 363 11.59 17.35 -2.51
CA MET A 363 11.66 17.51 -1.06
C MET A 363 11.11 16.26 -0.35
N VAL A 364 11.75 15.89 0.76
CA VAL A 364 11.33 14.79 1.65
C VAL A 364 9.92 15.04 2.20
N SER A 365 9.11 14.00 2.34
CA SER A 365 7.76 14.07 2.93
C SER A 365 7.78 14.55 4.39
N ALA A 366 6.66 15.09 4.88
CA ALA A 366 6.46 15.31 6.31
C ALA A 366 6.45 13.99 7.12
N ASP A 367 6.06 12.89 6.48
CA ASP A 367 6.06 11.55 7.05
C ASP A 367 7.27 10.76 6.56
N LEU A 368 8.31 10.65 7.40
CA LEU A 368 9.56 9.97 7.05
C LEU A 368 9.38 8.47 6.84
N HIS A 369 8.39 7.84 7.47
CA HIS A 369 8.14 6.41 7.31
C HIS A 369 7.45 6.10 5.98
N LYS A 370 6.69 7.06 5.45
CA LYS A 370 6.03 6.95 4.14
C LYS A 370 6.74 7.69 3.04
N ASP A 371 7.83 8.40 3.32
CA ASP A 371 8.59 9.19 2.34
C ASP A 371 8.95 8.39 1.07
N GLN A 372 8.37 8.79 -0.05
CA GLN A 372 8.49 8.14 -1.34
C GLN A 372 9.48 8.84 -2.29
N THR A 373 10.25 9.81 -1.79
CA THR A 373 11.28 10.47 -2.61
C THR A 373 12.28 9.46 -3.19
N TYR A 374 12.57 8.35 -2.51
CA TYR A 374 13.42 7.28 -3.03
C TYR A 374 12.93 6.74 -4.39
N PHE A 375 11.61 6.52 -4.55
CA PHE A 375 11.03 6.00 -5.78
C PHE A 375 10.85 7.05 -6.88
N LEU A 376 11.02 8.33 -6.53
CA LEU A 376 10.84 9.49 -7.42
C LEU A 376 12.19 10.15 -7.76
N ALA A 377 13.28 9.73 -7.14
CA ALA A 377 14.56 10.43 -7.23
C ALA A 377 15.21 10.36 -8.60
N HIS A 378 14.84 9.38 -9.44
CA HIS A 378 15.33 9.24 -10.81
C HIS A 378 14.52 10.03 -11.84
N LEU A 379 13.55 10.85 -11.41
CA LEU A 379 12.90 11.80 -12.31
C LEU A 379 13.91 12.83 -12.84
N VAL A 380 13.61 13.46 -13.96
CA VAL A 380 14.42 14.56 -14.51
C VAL A 380 13.73 15.90 -14.30
N GLN A 381 14.45 17.02 -14.45
CA GLN A 381 13.91 18.37 -14.21
C GLN A 381 12.64 18.69 -15.03
N ARG A 382 12.58 18.25 -16.31
CA ARG A 382 11.35 18.35 -17.12
C ARG A 382 10.15 17.70 -16.44
N GLN A 383 10.34 16.53 -15.84
CA GLN A 383 9.29 15.80 -15.15
C GLN A 383 8.94 16.47 -13.81
N LEU A 384 9.94 16.80 -13.00
CA LEU A 384 9.73 17.48 -11.72
C LEU A 384 9.00 18.83 -11.88
N SER A 385 9.24 19.54 -12.99
CA SER A 385 8.55 20.79 -13.31
C SER A 385 7.05 20.62 -13.53
N LYS A 386 6.59 19.39 -13.83
CA LYS A 386 5.20 19.07 -14.17
C LYS A 386 4.45 18.32 -13.08
N VAL A 387 5.08 17.93 -11.97
CA VAL A 387 4.42 17.13 -10.93
C VAL A 387 4.04 17.95 -9.70
N VAL A 388 2.98 17.51 -9.03
CA VAL A 388 2.55 18.01 -7.71
C VAL A 388 2.13 16.84 -6.82
N PHE A 389 2.36 16.95 -5.52
CA PHE A 389 2.09 15.91 -4.53
C PHE A 389 1.24 16.50 -3.39
N PRO A 390 -0.11 16.53 -3.55
CA PRO A 390 -0.99 17.27 -2.64
C PRO A 390 -0.97 16.80 -1.18
N ILE A 391 -0.51 15.56 -0.93
CA ILE A 391 -0.45 14.96 0.40
C ILE A 391 0.97 14.95 1.00
N GLY A 392 1.96 15.54 0.34
CA GLY A 392 3.37 15.51 0.79
C GLY A 392 3.63 16.14 2.16
N HIS A 393 2.70 16.97 2.64
CA HIS A 393 2.75 17.62 3.95
C HIS A 393 2.00 16.86 5.04
N TRP A 394 1.37 15.73 4.69
CA TRP A 394 0.47 15.00 5.57
C TRP A 394 1.09 13.68 6.02
N THR A 395 0.78 13.27 7.25
CA THR A 395 1.07 11.91 7.70
C THR A 395 0.05 10.91 7.18
N LYS A 396 0.41 9.62 7.20
CA LYS A 396 -0.53 8.56 6.82
C LYS A 396 -1.81 8.58 7.65
N GLU A 397 -1.70 8.87 8.94
CA GLU A 397 -2.83 8.97 9.85
C GLU A 397 -3.77 10.11 9.46
N GLN A 398 -3.22 11.27 9.09
CA GLN A 398 -4.02 12.41 8.62
C GLN A 398 -4.76 12.08 7.33
N VAL A 399 -4.09 11.43 6.37
CA VAL A 399 -4.72 10.95 5.13
C VAL A 399 -5.87 9.99 5.41
N ARG A 400 -5.66 9.03 6.33
CA ARG A 400 -6.72 8.08 6.74
C ARG A 400 -7.87 8.76 7.47
N ALA A 401 -7.57 9.70 8.37
CA ALA A 401 -8.59 10.46 9.10
C ALA A 401 -9.47 11.25 8.15
N LYS A 402 -8.88 11.93 7.15
CA LYS A 402 -9.64 12.67 6.14
C LYS A 402 -10.45 11.77 5.23
N ALA A 403 -9.91 10.61 4.85
CA ALA A 403 -10.69 9.62 4.08
C ALA A 403 -11.92 9.13 4.86
N ASN A 404 -11.79 8.96 6.18
CA ASN A 404 -12.91 8.63 7.05
C ASN A 404 -13.92 9.77 7.18
N GLU A 405 -13.44 11.01 7.34
CA GLU A 405 -14.29 12.22 7.41
C GLU A 405 -15.17 12.38 6.16
N LEU A 406 -14.57 12.17 4.98
CA LEU A 406 -15.26 12.21 3.69
C LEU A 406 -16.12 10.96 3.43
N ASN A 407 -15.92 9.90 4.21
CA ASN A 407 -16.50 8.56 4.02
C ASN A 407 -16.23 8.01 2.62
N LEU A 408 -14.98 8.11 2.16
CA LEU A 408 -14.60 7.57 0.86
C LEU A 408 -14.65 6.05 0.90
N ALA A 409 -15.03 5.42 -0.22
CA ALA A 409 -15.01 3.95 -0.34
C ALA A 409 -13.62 3.37 -0.01
N THR A 410 -12.55 4.12 -0.26
CA THR A 410 -11.16 3.73 -0.01
C THR A 410 -10.71 3.84 1.45
N GLN A 411 -11.54 4.37 2.36
CA GLN A 411 -11.13 4.70 3.74
C GLN A 411 -10.55 3.51 4.52
N SER A 412 -11.14 2.32 4.33
CA SER A 412 -10.74 1.07 5.00
C SER A 412 -9.83 0.18 4.15
N ARG A 413 -9.52 0.60 2.91
CA ARG A 413 -8.72 -0.19 1.97
C ARG A 413 -7.27 -0.27 2.44
N LYS A 414 -6.66 -1.45 2.51
CA LYS A 414 -5.25 -1.58 2.92
C LYS A 414 -4.31 -0.95 1.89
N ASP A 415 -3.14 -0.53 2.35
CA ASP A 415 -2.07 -0.07 1.44
C ASP A 415 -1.63 -1.23 0.55
N SER A 416 -1.35 -0.94 -0.73
CA SER A 416 -0.74 -1.89 -1.64
C SER A 416 0.63 -2.32 -1.10
N GLN A 417 0.87 -3.64 -1.07
CA GLN A 417 2.13 -4.25 -0.66
C GLN A 417 2.71 -4.98 -1.86
N GLY A 418 4.02 -4.91 -2.06
CA GLY A 418 4.71 -5.51 -3.20
C GLY A 418 4.92 -4.55 -4.37
N ILE A 419 5.46 -5.09 -5.46
CA ILE A 419 5.77 -4.34 -6.67
C ILE A 419 4.46 -3.99 -7.39
N CYS A 420 4.33 -2.73 -7.84
CA CYS A 420 3.06 -2.15 -8.29
C CYS A 420 2.30 -3.00 -9.33
N PHE A 421 3.01 -3.63 -10.27
CA PHE A 421 2.42 -4.41 -11.35
C PHE A 421 2.33 -5.92 -11.08
N LEU A 422 2.78 -6.41 -9.93
CA LEU A 422 2.69 -7.83 -9.60
C LEU A 422 1.52 -8.13 -8.68
N GLY A 423 0.94 -7.11 -8.05
CA GLY A 423 -0.17 -7.29 -7.11
C GLY A 423 0.21 -8.27 -6.02
N GLN A 424 -0.40 -9.46 -6.00
CA GLN A 424 -0.12 -10.51 -5.03
C GLN A 424 0.94 -11.53 -5.49
N ILE A 425 1.38 -11.46 -6.75
CA ILE A 425 2.40 -12.38 -7.30
C ILE A 425 3.75 -12.08 -6.64
N LYS A 426 4.43 -13.13 -6.17
CA LYS A 426 5.77 -13.01 -5.59
C LYS A 426 6.79 -12.75 -6.71
N PHE A 427 7.72 -11.83 -6.46
CA PHE A 427 8.75 -11.45 -7.43
C PHE A 427 9.58 -12.65 -7.95
N ASN A 428 9.92 -13.61 -7.09
CA ASN A 428 10.66 -14.81 -7.52
C ASN A 428 9.84 -15.72 -8.44
N GLU A 429 8.51 -15.76 -8.31
CA GLU A 429 7.66 -16.53 -9.24
C GLU A 429 7.59 -15.83 -10.61
N PHE A 430 7.49 -14.50 -10.61
CA PHE A 430 7.58 -13.70 -11.83
C PHE A 430 8.92 -13.94 -12.55
N LEU A 431 10.05 -13.86 -11.84
CA LEU A 431 11.35 -14.14 -12.45
C LEU A 431 11.45 -15.59 -12.94
N ARG A 432 10.90 -16.56 -12.19
CA ARG A 432 10.91 -17.97 -12.62
C ARG A 432 10.11 -18.18 -13.89
N TYR A 433 8.97 -17.51 -14.05
CA TYR A 433 8.16 -17.61 -15.26
C TYR A 433 8.93 -17.12 -16.51
N HIS A 434 9.64 -15.99 -16.41
CA HIS A 434 10.33 -15.40 -17.57
C HIS A 434 11.77 -15.90 -17.80
N LEU A 435 12.50 -16.22 -16.74
CA LEU A 435 13.92 -16.63 -16.82
C LEU A 435 14.12 -18.13 -16.56
N GLY A 436 13.09 -18.83 -16.09
CA GLY A 436 13.18 -20.25 -15.74
C GLY A 436 14.02 -20.51 -14.49
N SER A 437 14.43 -21.77 -14.37
CA SER A 437 15.39 -22.25 -13.35
C SER A 437 16.72 -22.53 -14.03
N ARG A 438 17.82 -22.05 -13.44
CA ARG A 438 19.18 -22.34 -13.89
C ARG A 438 19.99 -22.83 -12.68
N PRO A 439 19.97 -24.14 -12.40
CA PRO A 439 20.69 -24.69 -11.26
C PRO A 439 22.17 -24.33 -11.27
N GLY A 440 22.73 -23.97 -10.11
CA GLY A 440 24.12 -23.54 -9.97
C GLY A 440 24.63 -23.71 -8.54
N LYS A 441 25.90 -23.40 -8.31
CA LYS A 441 26.58 -23.70 -7.05
C LYS A 441 26.43 -22.54 -6.04
N LEU A 442 26.24 -22.89 -4.78
CA LEU A 442 26.48 -22.01 -3.64
C LEU A 442 27.89 -22.26 -3.13
N VAL A 443 28.74 -21.24 -3.14
CA VAL A 443 30.16 -21.35 -2.76
C VAL A 443 30.46 -20.44 -1.57
N GLU A 444 31.09 -20.97 -0.53
CA GLU A 444 31.56 -20.15 0.59
C GLU A 444 32.70 -19.25 0.12
N SER A 445 32.51 -17.94 0.26
CA SER A 445 33.41 -16.92 -0.28
C SER A 445 34.81 -16.99 0.33
N GLU A 446 34.93 -17.40 1.59
CA GLU A 446 36.20 -17.46 2.32
C GLU A 446 37.05 -18.67 1.95
N THR A 447 36.42 -19.82 1.69
CA THR A 447 37.10 -21.12 1.53
C THR A 447 37.10 -21.61 0.10
N GLY A 448 36.22 -21.07 -0.77
CA GLY A 448 35.97 -21.61 -2.10
C GLY A 448 35.21 -22.94 -2.09
N GLN A 449 34.80 -23.44 -0.91
CA GLN A 449 34.10 -24.71 -0.80
C GLN A 449 32.67 -24.58 -1.33
N VAL A 450 32.24 -25.56 -2.13
CA VAL A 450 30.83 -25.70 -2.50
C VAL A 450 30.04 -26.15 -1.27
N VAL A 451 29.08 -25.33 -0.83
CA VAL A 451 28.27 -25.56 0.37
C VAL A 451 26.83 -25.94 0.04
N GLY A 452 26.42 -25.84 -1.22
CA GLY A 452 25.09 -26.25 -1.68
C GLY A 452 24.83 -25.86 -3.12
N GLU A 453 23.55 -25.87 -3.50
CA GLU A 453 23.08 -25.53 -4.84
C GLU A 453 21.91 -24.54 -4.78
N HIS A 454 21.70 -23.82 -5.87
CA HIS A 454 20.61 -22.86 -6.03
C HIS A 454 19.85 -23.09 -7.32
N CYS A 455 18.60 -22.63 -7.42
CA CYS A 455 17.79 -22.77 -8.63
C CYS A 455 18.00 -21.64 -9.68
N GLY A 456 18.86 -20.68 -9.41
CA GLY A 456 19.21 -19.60 -10.35
C GLY A 456 19.68 -18.35 -9.61
N TYR A 457 20.78 -17.74 -10.06
CA TYR A 457 21.37 -16.58 -9.38
C TYR A 457 20.42 -15.36 -9.35
N TRP A 458 19.46 -15.26 -10.28
CA TRP A 458 18.49 -14.18 -10.34
C TRP A 458 17.46 -14.20 -9.18
N PHE A 459 17.39 -15.29 -8.41
CA PHE A 459 16.56 -15.35 -7.20
C PHE A 459 17.26 -14.82 -5.94
N TYR A 460 18.50 -14.35 -6.07
CA TYR A 460 19.35 -13.94 -4.96
C TYR A 460 19.80 -12.49 -5.12
N THR A 461 19.81 -11.75 -4.02
CA THR A 461 20.31 -10.38 -3.93
C THR A 461 21.46 -10.32 -2.93
N PRO A 462 22.56 -9.60 -3.21
CA PRO A 462 23.61 -9.34 -2.22
C PRO A 462 23.03 -8.84 -0.89
N GLY A 463 23.52 -9.40 0.23
CA GLY A 463 23.00 -9.18 1.57
C GLY A 463 21.77 -10.01 1.97
N GLN A 464 21.19 -10.80 1.05
CA GLN A 464 20.08 -11.68 1.36
C GLN A 464 20.50 -12.80 2.32
N ARG A 465 19.76 -12.93 3.43
CA ARG A 465 19.92 -14.00 4.43
C ARG A 465 18.95 -15.17 4.26
N LYS A 466 17.69 -14.87 3.89
CA LYS A 466 16.61 -15.87 3.81
C LYS A 466 16.62 -16.58 2.46
N GLY A 467 16.14 -17.83 2.44
CA GLY A 467 15.97 -18.61 1.20
C GLY A 467 17.23 -19.30 0.68
N LEU A 468 18.33 -19.30 1.44
CA LEU A 468 19.55 -20.04 1.10
C LEU A 468 19.47 -21.53 1.47
N HIS A 469 18.67 -21.89 2.49
CA HIS A 469 18.48 -23.28 2.96
C HIS A 469 19.77 -24.05 3.29
N LEU A 470 20.82 -23.34 3.73
CA LEU A 470 22.10 -23.92 4.13
C LEU A 470 22.15 -24.18 5.66
N PRO A 471 22.71 -25.33 6.10
CA PRO A 471 22.90 -25.63 7.52
C PRO A 471 24.00 -24.76 8.16
N ASN A 472 24.08 -24.75 9.49
CA ASN A 472 25.16 -24.09 10.25
C ASN A 472 25.32 -22.57 9.99
N GLY A 473 24.20 -21.88 9.77
CA GLY A 473 24.13 -20.45 9.48
C GLY A 473 24.36 -19.53 10.70
N PRO A 474 24.14 -18.19 10.54
CA PRO A 474 23.50 -17.55 9.40
C PRO A 474 24.41 -17.40 8.18
N TRP A 475 23.86 -17.66 6.99
CA TRP A 475 24.52 -17.40 5.70
C TRP A 475 23.93 -16.15 5.04
N TYR A 476 24.76 -15.43 4.30
CA TYR A 476 24.37 -14.27 3.51
C TYR A 476 24.96 -14.36 2.11
N VAL A 477 24.21 -13.90 1.11
CA VAL A 477 24.71 -13.73 -0.26
C VAL A 477 25.74 -12.58 -0.27
N VAL A 478 26.95 -12.85 -0.75
CA VAL A 478 28.02 -11.85 -0.90
C VAL A 478 27.94 -11.21 -2.27
N THR A 479 27.99 -12.03 -3.31
CA THR A 479 28.00 -11.60 -4.71
C THR A 479 27.54 -12.74 -5.61
N LYS A 480 27.38 -12.46 -6.90
CA LYS A 480 26.94 -13.40 -7.92
C LYS A 480 27.92 -13.35 -9.08
N ASP A 481 28.35 -14.51 -9.52
CA ASP A 481 29.07 -14.67 -10.78
C ASP A 481 28.12 -15.29 -11.82
N VAL A 482 27.78 -14.48 -12.83
CA VAL A 482 26.84 -14.83 -13.88
C VAL A 482 27.46 -15.82 -14.87
N GLU A 483 28.76 -15.71 -15.12
CA GLU A 483 29.47 -16.50 -16.12
C GLU A 483 29.63 -17.93 -15.63
N SER A 484 30.15 -18.11 -14.40
CA SER A 484 30.24 -19.43 -13.76
C SER A 484 28.92 -19.93 -13.16
N ASN A 485 27.85 -19.12 -13.18
CA ASN A 485 26.55 -19.42 -12.57
C ASN A 485 26.70 -19.85 -11.09
N THR A 486 27.45 -19.03 -10.35
CA THR A 486 27.79 -19.26 -8.93
C THR A 486 27.26 -18.13 -8.07
N VAL A 487 26.66 -18.48 -6.93
CA VAL A 487 26.30 -17.53 -5.88
C VAL A 487 27.25 -17.71 -4.71
N PHE A 488 28.01 -16.66 -4.41
CA PHE A 488 28.93 -16.66 -3.28
C PHE A 488 28.19 -16.30 -2.01
N VAL A 489 28.41 -17.10 -0.96
CA VAL A 489 27.78 -16.93 0.35
C VAL A 489 28.83 -16.86 1.46
N SER A 490 28.48 -16.26 2.58
CA SER A 490 29.41 -16.13 3.72
C SER A 490 28.65 -16.11 5.04
N ARG A 491 29.24 -16.74 6.06
CA ARG A 491 28.84 -16.61 7.47
C ARG A 491 29.44 -15.38 8.13
N ASN A 492 30.57 -14.92 7.62
CA ASN A 492 31.30 -13.73 8.08
C ASN A 492 30.94 -12.49 7.27
N TYR A 493 29.75 -12.45 6.65
CA TYR A 493 29.31 -11.33 5.83
C TYR A 493 29.31 -10.02 6.62
N GLU A 494 28.98 -10.07 7.91
CA GLU A 494 28.94 -8.91 8.79
C GLU A 494 30.28 -8.55 9.44
N SER A 495 31.37 -9.25 9.09
CA SER A 495 32.69 -9.05 9.71
C SER A 495 33.21 -7.60 9.61
N PRO A 496 33.88 -7.08 10.67
CA PRO A 496 34.63 -5.84 10.66
C PRO A 496 35.67 -5.69 9.54
N ASP A 497 36.11 -6.75 8.88
CA ASP A 497 37.14 -6.64 7.84
C ASP A 497 36.57 -6.38 6.43
N LYS A 498 35.26 -6.59 6.24
CA LYS A 498 34.61 -6.37 4.94
C LYS A 498 34.17 -4.92 4.78
N GLN A 499 34.92 -4.15 3.97
CA GLN A 499 34.54 -2.80 3.57
C GLN A 499 33.26 -2.84 2.72
N ARG A 500 32.19 -2.22 3.22
CA ARG A 500 30.85 -2.15 2.62
C ARG A 500 30.26 -0.76 2.79
N ASN A 501 31.11 0.21 2.51
CA ASN A 501 30.83 1.62 2.67
C ASN A 501 31.43 2.43 1.53
N CYS A 502 31.90 1.80 0.45
CA CYS A 502 32.34 2.47 -0.77
C CYS A 502 31.78 1.73 -1.97
N PHE A 503 31.20 2.46 -2.93
CA PHE A 503 30.65 1.88 -4.15
C PHE A 503 30.53 2.93 -5.25
N MET A 504 30.41 2.45 -6.48
CA MET A 504 30.18 3.27 -7.68
C MET A 504 28.70 3.30 -8.02
N VAL A 505 28.24 4.44 -8.52
CA VAL A 505 26.94 4.58 -9.16
C VAL A 505 27.09 5.06 -10.59
N GLU A 506 26.17 4.63 -11.44
CA GLU A 506 26.06 4.98 -12.85
C GLU A 506 24.67 5.54 -13.16
N ASN A 507 24.50 6.17 -14.33
CA ASN A 507 23.26 6.81 -14.77
C ASN A 507 22.70 7.79 -13.73
N VAL A 508 23.58 8.64 -13.20
CA VAL A 508 23.23 9.60 -12.15
C VAL A 508 22.39 10.73 -12.71
N HIS A 509 21.22 10.96 -12.10
CA HIS A 509 20.37 12.12 -12.35
C HIS A 509 20.52 13.11 -11.20
N TRP A 510 20.96 14.33 -11.50
CA TRP A 510 21.15 15.41 -10.53
C TRP A 510 19.94 16.37 -10.51
N HIS A 511 19.58 16.82 -9.30
CA HIS A 511 18.53 17.82 -9.04
C HIS A 511 19.08 19.18 -8.61
N ILE A 512 20.41 19.29 -8.60
CA ILE A 512 21.16 20.51 -8.34
C ILE A 512 22.02 20.83 -9.57
N PRO A 513 22.48 22.09 -9.73
CA PRO A 513 23.42 22.41 -10.79
C PRO A 513 24.68 21.55 -10.67
N LEU A 514 25.11 20.95 -11.78
CA LEU A 514 26.24 20.03 -11.80
C LEU A 514 27.54 20.71 -11.34
N THR A 515 27.66 22.03 -11.55
CA THR A 515 28.77 22.85 -11.02
C THR A 515 28.93 22.79 -9.50
N GLN A 516 27.87 22.45 -8.75
CA GLN A 516 27.94 22.29 -7.29
C GLN A 516 28.48 20.94 -6.84
N CYS A 517 28.63 19.96 -7.73
CA CYS A 517 29.12 18.61 -7.39
C CYS A 517 30.33 18.17 -8.21
N MET A 518 30.65 18.88 -9.29
CA MET A 518 31.85 18.61 -10.09
C MET A 518 33.11 19.04 -9.35
N ASN A 519 34.12 18.17 -9.38
CA ASN A 519 35.45 18.38 -8.80
C ASN A 519 35.51 18.55 -7.28
N GLU A 520 34.39 18.36 -6.57
CA GLU A 520 34.33 18.42 -5.11
C GLU A 520 33.75 17.13 -4.53
N THR A 521 34.17 16.80 -3.31
CA THR A 521 33.54 15.75 -2.52
C THR A 521 32.50 16.39 -1.62
N LEU A 522 31.24 16.01 -1.81
CA LEU A 522 30.10 16.56 -1.07
C LEU A 522 29.71 15.65 0.10
N ALA A 523 29.55 16.23 1.28
CA ALA A 523 28.88 15.55 2.38
C ALA A 523 27.37 15.43 2.06
N VAL A 524 26.85 14.21 2.19
CA VAL A 524 25.47 13.87 1.81
C VAL A 524 24.85 12.86 2.76
N GLN A 525 23.53 12.81 2.74
CA GLN A 525 22.77 11.69 3.27
C GLN A 525 22.34 10.76 2.14
N VAL A 526 22.43 9.45 2.35
CA VAL A 526 22.21 8.44 1.32
C VAL A 526 21.12 7.45 1.76
N LYS A 527 20.15 7.19 0.87
CA LYS A 527 19.26 6.03 0.99
C LYS A 527 19.63 4.99 -0.08
N LEU A 528 19.84 3.75 0.36
CA LEU A 528 20.07 2.58 -0.52
C LEU A 528 18.79 1.76 -0.75
N ARG A 529 17.73 2.08 -0.02
CA ARG A 529 16.41 1.45 -0.07
C ARG A 529 15.37 2.38 0.54
N HIS A 530 14.09 2.16 0.23
CA HIS A 530 13.00 2.91 0.86
C HIS A 530 12.93 2.63 2.37
N GLY A 531 12.74 3.71 3.14
CA GLY A 531 12.67 3.70 4.60
C GLY A 531 12.96 5.10 5.17
N SER A 532 12.87 5.23 6.49
CA SER A 532 13.09 6.50 7.19
C SER A 532 14.56 6.78 7.52
N PHE A 533 15.44 5.79 7.41
CA PHE A 533 16.85 5.91 7.79
C PHE A 533 17.70 6.50 6.66
N PHE A 534 18.64 7.37 7.02
CA PHE A 534 19.62 7.97 6.13
C PHE A 534 21.03 7.59 6.58
N HIS A 535 21.85 7.12 5.64
CA HIS A 535 23.28 6.93 5.89
C HIS A 535 24.00 8.27 5.69
N GLN A 536 24.82 8.68 6.65
CA GLN A 536 25.73 9.80 6.44
C GLN A 536 26.90 9.34 5.56
N GLY A 537 27.36 10.20 4.66
CA GLY A 537 28.42 9.84 3.74
C GLY A 537 28.92 10.99 2.88
N PHE A 538 29.68 10.63 1.85
CA PHE A 538 30.28 11.53 0.89
C PHE A 538 30.01 11.03 -0.53
N ILE A 539 29.90 11.95 -1.48
CA ILE A 539 29.79 11.65 -2.90
C ILE A 539 30.76 12.53 -3.69
N MET A 540 31.38 11.94 -4.70
CA MET A 540 32.21 12.64 -5.67
C MET A 540 31.69 12.32 -7.05
N ALA A 541 31.22 13.35 -7.77
CA ALA A 541 30.82 13.20 -9.16
C ALA A 541 32.06 12.84 -10.00
N LEU A 542 31.87 11.95 -10.96
CA LEU A 542 32.88 11.48 -11.88
C LEU A 542 32.41 11.67 -13.31
N ASP A 543 33.38 11.71 -14.22
CA ASP A 543 33.15 12.01 -15.62
C ASP A 543 32.35 13.32 -15.76
N ASP A 544 31.48 13.45 -16.75
CA ASP A 544 30.55 14.57 -16.93
C ASP A 544 29.34 14.54 -15.97
N GLY A 545 29.50 13.91 -14.79
CA GLY A 545 28.44 13.76 -13.79
C GLY A 545 27.54 12.55 -14.00
N THR A 546 27.79 11.74 -15.03
CA THR A 546 27.02 10.51 -15.33
C THR A 546 27.34 9.35 -14.38
N ARG A 547 28.50 9.39 -13.70
CA ARG A 547 28.88 8.46 -12.63
C ARG A 547 29.24 9.21 -11.36
N ALA A 548 29.26 8.50 -10.24
CA ALA A 548 29.79 9.03 -8.99
C ALA A 548 30.35 7.92 -8.10
N LYS A 549 31.33 8.27 -7.27
CA LYS A 549 31.83 7.41 -6.18
C LYS A 549 31.20 7.86 -4.87
N VAL A 550 30.71 6.89 -4.10
CA VAL A 550 29.99 7.14 -2.84
C VAL A 550 30.73 6.46 -1.70
N TRP A 551 30.88 7.16 -0.59
CA TRP A 551 31.38 6.63 0.67
C TRP A 551 30.34 6.82 1.76
N LEU A 552 30.13 5.81 2.60
CA LEU A 552 29.27 5.87 3.77
C LEU A 552 30.12 5.89 5.04
N ASN A 553 29.67 6.64 6.04
CA ASN A 553 30.32 6.66 7.36
C ASN A 553 30.07 5.35 8.12
N SER A 554 28.94 4.71 7.85
CA SER A 554 28.59 3.38 8.37
C SER A 554 28.50 2.36 7.24
N ARG A 555 28.63 1.09 7.59
CA ARG A 555 28.54 -0.02 6.62
C ARG A 555 27.08 -0.35 6.36
N ASP A 556 26.77 -0.78 5.14
CA ASP A 556 25.45 -1.29 4.80
C ASP A 556 25.53 -2.61 4.02
N SER A 557 24.61 -3.52 4.32
CA SER A 557 24.57 -4.87 3.76
C SER A 557 23.84 -4.97 2.41
N GLY A 558 23.11 -3.94 1.98
CA GLY A 558 22.35 -3.97 0.72
C GLY A 558 22.77 -2.91 -0.28
N ILE A 559 24.08 -2.71 -0.40
CA ILE A 559 24.68 -2.17 -1.62
C ILE A 559 24.59 -3.27 -2.68
N ALA A 560 23.49 -3.30 -3.43
CA ALA A 560 23.20 -4.31 -4.44
C ALA A 560 23.23 -3.68 -5.84
N PRO A 561 24.04 -4.19 -6.78
CA PRO A 561 24.05 -3.69 -8.16
C PRO A 561 22.65 -3.70 -8.80
N GLY A 562 22.27 -2.63 -9.48
CA GLY A 562 20.93 -2.42 -10.06
C GLY A 562 19.89 -1.79 -9.12
N GLN A 563 20.15 -1.72 -7.81
CA GLN A 563 19.38 -0.86 -6.90
C GLN A 563 19.83 0.59 -7.03
N PHE A 564 19.11 1.50 -6.37
CA PHE A 564 19.39 2.93 -6.42
C PHE A 564 20.07 3.39 -5.14
N ALA A 565 21.05 4.28 -5.29
CA ALA A 565 21.50 5.14 -4.22
C ALA A 565 20.94 6.54 -4.47
N VAL A 566 20.22 7.06 -3.48
CA VAL A 566 19.57 8.38 -3.55
C VAL A 566 20.24 9.30 -2.56
N PHE A 567 20.62 10.49 -3.02
CA PHE A 567 21.43 11.46 -2.30
C PHE A 567 20.56 12.61 -1.84
N TYR A 568 20.75 13.04 -0.60
CA TYR A 568 19.99 14.10 0.05
C TYR A 568 20.93 15.10 0.70
N ARG A 569 20.43 16.32 0.85
CA ARG A 569 21.06 17.38 1.65
C ARG A 569 20.18 17.72 2.84
N ASP A 570 20.81 17.80 4.01
CA ASP A 570 20.20 18.09 5.32
C ASP A 570 19.00 17.21 5.67
N GLU A 571 18.89 16.01 5.07
CA GLU A 571 17.69 15.14 5.17
C GLU A 571 16.38 15.82 4.72
N THR A 572 16.47 16.92 3.96
CA THR A 572 15.30 17.74 3.57
C THR A 572 14.92 17.62 2.11
N TYR A 573 15.89 17.47 1.20
CA TYR A 573 15.63 17.33 -0.23
C TYR A 573 16.65 16.44 -0.94
N CYS A 574 16.17 15.76 -1.97
CA CYS A 574 16.95 14.93 -2.86
C CYS A 574 17.76 15.81 -3.82
N ILE A 575 19.07 15.58 -3.86
CA ILE A 575 20.00 16.25 -4.77
C ILE A 575 20.35 15.41 -6.00
N GLY A 576 20.02 14.11 -5.98
CA GLY A 576 20.19 13.23 -7.13
C GLY A 576 20.04 11.75 -6.77
N ALA A 577 20.09 10.90 -7.79
CA ALA A 577 20.11 9.45 -7.62
C ALA A 577 20.85 8.76 -8.76
N GLY A 578 21.52 7.65 -8.46
CA GLY A 578 22.18 6.80 -9.43
C GLY A 578 21.91 5.32 -9.18
N ILE A 579 22.16 4.50 -10.20
CA ILE A 579 22.08 3.05 -10.13
C ILE A 579 23.39 2.52 -9.57
N ILE A 580 23.34 1.69 -8.55
CA ILE A 580 24.53 1.04 -7.99
C ILE A 580 25.14 0.14 -9.06
N SER A 581 26.39 0.40 -9.41
CA SER A 581 27.09 -0.35 -10.46
C SER A 581 27.57 -1.71 -9.94
N LYS A 582 27.92 -2.61 -10.87
CA LYS A 582 28.63 -3.85 -10.55
C LYS A 582 30.10 -3.62 -10.20
N GLU A 583 30.66 -2.49 -10.59
CA GLU A 583 32.00 -2.06 -10.19
C GLU A 583 32.03 -1.82 -8.67
N LEU A 584 32.21 -2.91 -7.92
CA LEU A 584 32.56 -2.84 -6.50
C LEU A 584 34.01 -2.39 -6.40
N SER A 585 34.26 -1.46 -5.48
CA SER A 585 35.61 -1.13 -5.02
C SER A 585 36.33 -2.41 -4.61
N ILE A 586 37.26 -2.86 -5.46
CA ILE A 586 38.39 -3.82 -5.43
C ILE A 586 38.60 -4.77 -4.21
N SER A 587 37.94 -4.64 -3.06
CA SER A 587 38.22 -5.40 -1.82
C SER A 587 37.26 -6.56 -1.49
N LEU A 588 36.30 -6.92 -2.36
CA LEU A 588 35.31 -7.98 -2.06
C LEU A 588 35.47 -9.27 -2.88
N LEU A 589 36.45 -9.35 -3.78
CA LEU A 589 36.79 -10.58 -4.48
C LEU A 589 37.99 -11.25 -3.79
N PRO A 590 37.87 -12.49 -3.29
CA PRO A 590 39.02 -13.27 -2.90
C PRO A 590 39.56 -13.98 -4.14
N PHE A 591 40.60 -13.42 -4.75
CA PHE A 591 41.77 -14.10 -5.31
C PHE A 591 42.68 -13.05 -5.94
N LYS A 592 43.80 -12.73 -5.29
CA LYS A 592 44.93 -12.05 -5.94
C LYS A 592 45.81 -13.13 -6.56
N SER A 593 45.79 -13.25 -7.89
CA SER A 593 47.02 -13.66 -8.56
C SER A 593 48.01 -12.50 -8.44
N SER A 594 49.23 -12.85 -8.07
CA SER A 594 50.34 -11.94 -7.79
C SER A 594 50.66 -11.04 -8.98
N SER A 595 50.35 -9.75 -8.87
CA SER A 595 51.16 -8.69 -9.48
C SER A 595 51.04 -7.44 -8.61
N SER A 596 52.20 -6.96 -8.16
CA SER A 596 52.38 -5.90 -7.19
C SER A 596 52.34 -4.54 -7.89
N GLU A 597 51.18 -3.89 -7.98
CA GLU A 597 51.16 -2.45 -8.36
C GLU A 597 49.93 -1.62 -7.98
N ALA A 598 48.91 -2.16 -7.30
CA ALA A 598 47.66 -1.44 -7.03
C ALA A 598 47.45 -1.06 -5.55
N THR A 599 48.37 -0.30 -4.95
CA THR A 599 48.24 0.16 -3.54
C THR A 599 48.42 1.67 -3.30
N SER A 600 48.27 2.52 -4.31
CA SER A 600 48.49 3.98 -4.14
C SER A 600 47.25 4.89 -4.23
N LEU A 601 46.02 4.36 -4.38
CA LEU A 601 44.82 5.19 -4.58
C LEU A 601 43.80 5.20 -3.41
N CYS A 602 44.24 4.83 -2.20
CA CYS A 602 43.44 4.94 -0.96
C CYS A 602 44.21 5.65 0.16
N ARG A 603 44.68 6.87 -0.10
CA ARG A 603 44.95 7.86 0.94
C ARG A 603 44.16 9.12 0.64
#